data_AF-A0A258KVU5-F1
#
_entry.id   AF-A0A258KVU5-F1
#
_cell.length_a   1.000
_cell.length_b   1.000
_cell.length_c   1.000
_cell.angle_alpha   90.00
_cell.angle_beta   90.00
_cell.angle_gamma   90.00
#
_symmetry.space_group_name_H-M   'P 1'
#
loop_
_entity.id
_entity.type
_entity.pdbx_description
1 polymer ?
#
loop_
_entity_poly.entity_id
_entity_poly.type
_entity_poly.pdbx_seq_one_letter_code
_entity_poly.pdbx_strand_id
1 'polypeptide(L)'
;MRAFGRGQARLTGHGLDAKLVQLHMPGRVAQRLLDALARPFQLDDMSFSVGCSIGVAMYPQDGKSLDELIKYADTAMYRVKDSGRGSFSFYRPQMQVDMLSRMKMDHALRHAIERGVFKLHYQPQISMATGQMICAEALIRWNDPELGQISPAVFIP
;
A
#
# COMPACT_ATOMS: atom_id res chain seq x y z
N MET A 1 64.31 9.05 -11.31
CA MET A 1 64.67 8.32 -12.54
C MET A 1 63.68 7.17 -12.71
N ARG A 2 62.93 7.15 -13.80
CA ARG A 2 61.81 6.22 -14.08
C ARG A 2 62.29 4.81 -14.46
N ALA A 3 61.53 3.78 -14.06
CA ALA A 3 61.26 2.53 -14.80
C ALA A 3 60.11 1.80 -14.06
N PHE A 4 58.84 1.86 -14.48
CA PHE A 4 58.18 1.09 -15.54
C PHE A 4 58.49 -0.42 -15.51
N GLY A 5 57.69 -1.17 -14.74
CA GLY A 5 57.57 -2.63 -14.80
C GLY A 5 56.10 -3.01 -14.96
N ARG A 6 55.74 -3.49 -16.16
CA ARG A 6 54.39 -3.93 -16.53
C ARG A 6 54.04 -5.24 -15.81
N GLY A 7 53.07 -5.21 -14.89
CA GLY A 7 52.38 -6.41 -14.43
C GLY A 7 51.20 -6.69 -15.35
N GLN A 8 51.34 -7.64 -16.29
CA GLN A 8 50.23 -8.17 -17.07
C GLN A 8 49.36 -9.07 -16.19
N ALA A 9 48.23 -8.54 -15.70
CA ALA A 9 47.16 -9.38 -15.17
C ALA A 9 46.25 -9.77 -16.35
N ARG A 10 46.43 -11.01 -16.81
CA ARG A 10 45.63 -11.68 -17.83
C ARG A 10 44.21 -11.86 -17.27
N LEU A 11 43.29 -10.95 -17.61
CA LEU A 11 41.87 -11.10 -17.32
C LEU A 11 41.26 -12.02 -18.39
N THR A 12 41.32 -13.33 -18.15
CA THR A 12 40.46 -14.29 -18.84
C THR A 12 39.01 -14.01 -18.45
N GLY A 13 38.15 -13.86 -19.46
CA GLY A 13 36.72 -13.62 -19.32
C GLY A 13 36.01 -14.67 -18.46
N HIS A 14 34.85 -14.27 -17.92
CA HIS A 14 33.92 -14.97 -17.01
C HIS A 14 33.70 -14.33 -15.62
N GLY A 15 34.22 -13.12 -15.36
CA GLY A 15 34.08 -12.46 -14.05
C GLY A 15 33.16 -11.24 -13.97
N LEU A 16 32.61 -10.74 -15.09
CA LEU A 16 31.82 -9.49 -15.08
C LEU A 16 30.33 -9.71 -14.83
N ASP A 17 29.83 -10.92 -15.00
CA ASP A 17 28.40 -11.22 -14.94
C ASP A 17 27.93 -11.29 -13.46
N ALA A 18 28.79 -11.79 -12.57
CA ALA A 18 28.44 -12.00 -11.16
C ALA A 18 28.45 -10.69 -10.31
N LYS A 19 29.20 -9.66 -10.71
CA LYS A 19 29.20 -8.37 -9.99
C LYS A 19 28.05 -7.44 -10.39
N LEU A 20 27.46 -7.61 -11.58
CA LEU A 20 26.21 -6.93 -11.94
C LEU A 20 24.99 -7.58 -11.29
N VAL A 21 24.99 -8.90 -11.06
CA VAL A 21 23.84 -9.60 -10.46
C VAL A 21 23.56 -9.19 -8.99
N GLN A 22 24.56 -8.67 -8.26
CA GLN A 22 24.35 -8.19 -6.87
C GLN A 22 23.71 -6.78 -6.75
N LEU A 23 23.51 -6.06 -7.87
CA LEU A 23 22.92 -4.71 -7.91
C LEU A 23 21.39 -4.69 -8.14
N HIS A 24 20.76 -5.84 -8.39
CA HIS A 24 19.40 -5.90 -8.95
C HIS A 24 18.31 -6.47 -8.03
N MET A 25 18.50 -6.48 -6.69
CA MET A 25 17.37 -6.78 -5.81
C MET A 25 16.35 -5.64 -5.94
N PRO A 26 15.12 -5.88 -6.45
CA PRO A 26 14.15 -4.84 -6.76
C PRO A 26 13.85 -3.91 -5.58
N GLY A 27 13.89 -4.46 -4.36
CA GLY A 27 13.72 -3.69 -3.13
C GLY A 27 14.84 -2.66 -2.89
N ARG A 28 16.09 -2.94 -3.27
CA ARG A 28 17.18 -1.95 -3.17
C ARG A 28 17.00 -0.80 -4.15
N VAL A 29 16.51 -1.09 -5.36
CA VAL A 29 16.21 -0.05 -6.35
C VAL A 29 15.03 0.79 -5.88
N ALA A 30 13.97 0.16 -5.39
CA ALA A 30 12.82 0.86 -4.82
C ALA A 30 13.22 1.77 -3.65
N GLN A 31 14.05 1.27 -2.72
CA GLN A 31 14.54 2.08 -1.61
C GLN A 31 15.37 3.28 -2.09
N ARG A 32 16.27 3.09 -3.05
CA ARG A 32 17.06 4.19 -3.63
C ARG A 32 16.19 5.27 -4.28
N LEU A 33 15.09 4.88 -4.92
CA LEU A 33 14.12 5.82 -5.51
C LEU A 33 13.37 6.59 -4.42
N LEU A 34 12.94 5.91 -3.35
CA LEU A 34 12.31 6.57 -2.19
C LEU A 34 13.26 7.58 -1.55
N ASP A 35 14.51 7.19 -1.29
CA ASP A 35 15.51 8.06 -0.67
C ASP A 35 15.85 9.28 -1.54
N ALA A 36 15.80 9.12 -2.87
CA ALA A 36 16.01 10.22 -3.80
C ALA A 36 14.82 11.20 -3.80
N LEU A 37 13.59 10.69 -3.79
CA LEU A 37 12.36 11.50 -3.83
C LEU A 37 12.00 12.12 -2.48
N ALA A 38 12.48 11.55 -1.37
CA ALA A 38 12.28 12.08 -0.03
C ALA A 38 13.08 13.38 0.22
N ARG A 39 14.08 13.69 -0.62
CA ARG A 39 14.84 14.94 -0.50
C ARG A 39 13.94 16.12 -0.89
N PRO A 40 13.94 17.22 -0.11
CA PRO A 40 13.17 18.39 -0.47
C PRO A 40 13.61 18.98 -1.82
N PHE A 41 12.64 19.29 -2.66
CA PHE A 41 12.84 20.02 -3.90
C PHE A 41 12.81 21.51 -3.60
N GLN A 42 13.86 22.23 -3.98
CA GLN A 42 13.83 23.69 -3.95
C GLN A 42 13.29 24.22 -5.26
N LEU A 43 12.26 25.04 -5.16
CA LEU A 43 11.71 25.81 -6.27
C LEU A 43 11.55 27.24 -5.75
N ASP A 44 12.39 28.14 -6.27
CA ASP A 44 12.60 29.49 -5.74
C ASP A 44 12.94 29.46 -4.23
N ASP A 45 12.28 30.28 -3.43
CA ASP A 45 12.45 30.34 -1.96
C ASP A 45 11.59 29.30 -1.21
N MET A 46 10.94 28.37 -1.92
CA MET A 46 10.06 27.37 -1.34
C MET A 46 10.68 25.96 -1.36
N SER A 47 10.47 25.22 -0.28
CA SER A 47 10.91 23.84 -0.13
C SER A 47 9.70 22.90 -0.15
N PHE A 48 9.69 21.95 -1.10
CA PHE A 48 8.62 20.98 -1.29
C PHE A 48 9.10 19.58 -0.96
N SER A 49 8.32 18.82 -0.18
CA SER A 49 8.58 17.39 0.02
C SER A 49 7.56 16.56 -0.76
N VAL A 50 8.03 15.61 -1.55
CA VAL A 50 7.17 14.71 -2.33
C VAL A 50 7.24 13.32 -1.72
N GLY A 51 6.08 12.75 -1.42
CA GLY A 51 5.97 11.34 -1.05
C GLY A 51 5.85 10.47 -2.29
N CYS A 52 6.52 9.32 -2.30
CA CYS A 52 6.39 8.31 -3.35
C CYS A 52 5.85 6.99 -2.79
N SER A 53 5.08 6.27 -3.59
CA SER A 53 4.57 4.93 -3.27
C SER A 53 4.93 4.01 -4.43
N ILE A 54 5.70 2.97 -4.16
CA ILE A 54 6.24 2.08 -5.19
C ILE A 54 5.65 0.67 -5.03
N GLY A 55 5.08 0.14 -6.10
CA GLY A 55 4.67 -1.26 -6.17
C GLY A 55 5.64 -2.07 -7.01
N VAL A 56 5.94 -3.30 -6.58
CA VAL A 56 6.89 -4.18 -7.26
C VAL A 56 6.21 -5.51 -7.59
N ALA A 57 6.23 -5.92 -8.85
CA ALA A 57 5.85 -7.24 -9.31
C ALA A 57 7.02 -7.92 -10.04
N MET A 58 7.14 -9.24 -9.87
CA MET A 58 8.29 -10.03 -10.28
C MET A 58 7.92 -11.01 -11.40
N TYR A 59 8.57 -10.90 -12.55
CA TYR A 59 8.54 -11.97 -13.53
C TYR A 59 9.51 -13.09 -13.13
N PRO A 60 9.16 -14.38 -13.30
CA PRO A 60 7.86 -14.92 -13.69
C PRO A 60 6.94 -15.24 -12.49
N GLN A 61 7.34 -14.88 -11.27
CA GLN A 61 6.71 -15.29 -10.02
C GLN A 61 5.28 -14.75 -9.86
N ASP A 62 5.08 -13.47 -10.15
CA ASP A 62 3.82 -12.77 -9.97
C ASP A 62 2.97 -12.78 -11.23
N GLY A 63 3.58 -12.82 -12.42
CA GLY A 63 2.89 -12.84 -13.69
C GLY A 63 3.78 -13.32 -14.83
N LYS A 64 3.17 -13.85 -15.88
CA LYS A 64 3.85 -14.36 -17.09
C LYS A 64 3.65 -13.45 -18.30
N SER A 65 2.72 -12.50 -18.23
CA SER A 65 2.51 -11.47 -19.25
C SER A 65 2.84 -10.07 -18.73
N LEU A 66 3.09 -9.13 -19.65
CA LEU A 66 3.32 -7.73 -19.31
C LEU A 66 2.10 -7.12 -18.60
N ASP A 67 0.90 -7.39 -19.11
CA ASP A 67 -0.36 -6.87 -18.55
C ASP A 67 -0.59 -7.35 -17.11
N GLU A 68 -0.27 -8.62 -16.82
CA GLU A 68 -0.32 -9.16 -15.46
C GLU A 68 0.64 -8.43 -14.52
N LEU A 69 1.89 -8.26 -14.94
CA LEU A 69 2.91 -7.60 -14.12
C LEU A 69 2.57 -6.14 -13.83
N ILE A 70 2.07 -5.39 -14.82
CA ILE A 70 1.63 -4.00 -14.63
C ILE A 70 0.49 -3.95 -13.60
N LYS A 71 -0.54 -4.77 -13.80
CA LYS A 71 -1.68 -4.85 -12.88
C LYS A 71 -1.26 -5.20 -11.45
N TYR A 72 -0.34 -6.14 -11.28
CA TYR A 72 0.12 -6.57 -9.96
C TYR A 72 1.05 -5.56 -9.29
N ALA A 73 1.90 -4.87 -10.06
CA ALA A 73 2.69 -3.75 -9.55
C ALA A 73 1.78 -2.61 -9.08
N ASP A 74 0.75 -2.26 -9.86
CA ASP A 74 -0.24 -1.26 -9.46
C ASP A 74 -1.02 -1.65 -8.21
N THR A 75 -1.39 -2.93 -8.10
CA THR A 75 -2.06 -3.48 -6.91
C THR A 75 -1.18 -3.32 -5.66
N ALA A 76 0.10 -3.64 -5.77
CA ALA A 76 1.05 -3.49 -4.67
C ALA A 76 1.28 -2.01 -4.30
N MET A 77 1.33 -1.11 -5.29
CA MET A 77 1.47 0.33 -5.10
C MET A 77 0.26 0.94 -4.39
N TYR A 78 -0.95 0.50 -4.74
CA TYR A 78 -2.16 0.95 -4.08
C TYR A 78 -2.17 0.59 -2.59
N ARG A 79 -1.67 -0.61 -2.24
CA ARG A 79 -1.53 -1.02 -0.84
C ARG A 79 -0.62 -0.09 -0.04
N VAL A 80 0.47 0.37 -0.67
CA VAL A 80 1.36 1.37 -0.05
C VAL A 80 0.60 2.67 0.20
N LYS A 81 -0.14 3.18 -0.81
CA LYS A 81 -0.91 4.42 -0.67
C LYS A 81 -1.86 4.38 0.53
N ASP A 82 -2.44 3.21 0.79
CA ASP A 82 -3.37 2.99 1.90
C ASP A 82 -2.65 2.87 3.27
N SER A 83 -1.50 2.21 3.32
CA SER A 83 -0.69 2.06 4.54
C SER A 83 0.12 3.31 4.94
N GLY A 84 0.12 4.35 4.10
CA GLY A 84 0.94 5.55 4.26
C GLY A 84 1.97 5.74 3.14
N ARG A 85 2.21 7.00 2.74
CA ARG A 85 3.16 7.35 1.66
C ARG A 85 4.62 7.18 2.12
N GLY A 86 5.54 7.02 1.18
CA GLY A 86 6.99 6.97 1.45
C GLY A 86 7.58 5.56 1.60
N SER A 87 6.91 4.53 1.08
CA SER A 87 7.37 3.14 1.16
C SER A 87 7.18 2.39 -0.15
N PHE A 88 7.58 1.12 -0.18
CA PHE A 88 7.37 0.21 -1.30
C PHE A 88 6.77 -1.11 -0.81
N SER A 89 6.02 -1.79 -1.68
CA SER A 89 5.52 -3.14 -1.42
C SER A 89 5.71 -4.03 -2.62
N PHE A 90 6.14 -5.27 -2.36
CA PHE A 90 6.03 -6.35 -3.34
C PHE A 90 4.58 -6.80 -3.45
N TYR A 91 4.19 -7.27 -4.63
CA TYR A 91 2.91 -7.90 -4.84
C TYR A 91 2.79 -9.17 -3.99
N ARG A 92 1.57 -9.40 -3.49
CA ARG A 92 1.14 -10.67 -2.91
C ARG A 92 -0.27 -10.94 -3.41
N PRO A 93 -0.63 -12.17 -3.79
CA PRO A 93 -1.98 -12.49 -4.28
C PRO A 93 -3.12 -12.01 -3.35
N GLN A 94 -2.89 -12.05 -2.03
CA GLN A 94 -3.85 -11.54 -1.05
C GLN A 94 -4.22 -10.06 -1.27
N MET A 95 -3.32 -9.24 -1.80
CA MET A 95 -3.56 -7.81 -2.06
C MET A 95 -4.67 -7.58 -3.09
N GLN A 96 -4.78 -8.47 -4.08
CA GLN A 96 -5.84 -8.39 -5.08
C GLN A 96 -7.20 -8.72 -4.45
N VAL A 97 -7.25 -9.71 -3.56
CA VAL A 97 -8.46 -10.07 -2.81
C VAL A 97 -8.90 -8.93 -1.90
N ASP A 98 -7.95 -8.33 -1.18
CA ASP A 98 -8.19 -7.19 -0.29
C ASP A 98 -8.72 -5.98 -1.08
N MET A 99 -8.10 -5.67 -2.23
CA MET A 99 -8.51 -4.57 -3.11
C MET A 99 -9.92 -4.76 -3.66
N LEU A 100 -10.25 -5.95 -4.17
CA LEU A 100 -11.59 -6.25 -4.68
C LEU A 100 -12.65 -6.18 -3.58
N SER A 101 -12.34 -6.69 -2.38
CA SER A 101 -13.23 -6.61 -1.22
C SER A 101 -13.52 -5.16 -0.83
N ARG A 102 -12.49 -4.29 -0.85
CA ARG A 102 -12.65 -2.85 -0.61
C ARG A 102 -13.49 -2.16 -1.67
N MET A 103 -13.23 -2.42 -2.95
CA MET A 103 -14.04 -1.84 -4.03
C MET A 103 -15.52 -2.23 -3.90
N LYS A 104 -15.81 -3.50 -3.55
CA LYS A 104 -17.17 -3.96 -3.28
C LYS A 104 -17.78 -3.24 -2.08
N MET A 105 -17.03 -3.10 -0.99
CA MET A 105 -17.48 -2.38 0.21
C MET A 105 -17.79 -0.91 -0.09
N ASP A 106 -16.91 -0.21 -0.80
CA ASP A 106 -17.10 1.20 -1.18
C ASP A 106 -18.34 1.38 -2.05
N HIS A 107 -18.53 0.49 -3.03
CA HIS A 107 -19.71 0.50 -3.89
C HIS A 107 -20.99 0.26 -3.09
N ALA A 108 -21.00 -0.75 -2.22
CA ALA A 108 -22.14 -1.07 -1.36
C ALA A 108 -22.45 0.08 -0.39
N LEU A 109 -21.43 0.73 0.18
CA LEU A 109 -21.58 1.84 1.11
C LEU A 109 -22.25 3.05 0.44
N ARG A 110 -21.81 3.41 -0.77
CA ARG A 110 -22.43 4.49 -1.56
C ARG A 110 -23.91 4.22 -1.81
N HIS A 111 -24.24 3.01 -2.25
CA HIS A 111 -25.63 2.61 -2.45
C HIS A 111 -26.44 2.60 -1.15
N ALA A 112 -25.83 2.19 -0.03
CA ALA A 112 -26.50 2.17 1.26
C ALA A 112 -26.88 3.59 1.73
N ILE A 113 -26.01 4.57 1.49
CA ILE A 113 -26.26 5.99 1.77
C ILE A 113 -27.41 6.50 0.87
N GLU A 114 -27.32 6.27 -0.45
CA GLU A 114 -28.33 6.69 -1.42
C GLU A 114 -29.72 6.14 -1.10
N ARG A 115 -29.78 4.89 -0.65
CA ARG A 115 -31.04 4.19 -0.34
C ARG A 115 -31.51 4.34 1.11
N GLY A 116 -30.72 5.00 1.96
CA GLY A 116 -31.05 5.21 3.37
C GLY A 116 -31.26 3.92 4.17
N VAL A 117 -30.50 2.86 3.89
CA VAL A 117 -30.72 1.52 4.49
C VAL A 117 -30.07 1.35 5.87
N PHE A 118 -29.32 2.34 6.35
CA PHE A 118 -28.75 2.32 7.69
C PHE A 118 -29.83 2.40 8.76
N LYS A 119 -29.57 1.72 9.88
CA LYS A 119 -30.43 1.77 11.07
C LYS A 119 -29.66 2.33 12.24
N LEU A 120 -30.36 2.97 13.17
CA LEU A 120 -29.81 3.38 14.46
C LEU A 120 -30.32 2.43 15.54
N HIS A 121 -29.40 1.84 16.27
CA HIS A 121 -29.67 1.19 17.54
C HIS A 121 -29.34 2.18 18.66
N TYR A 122 -29.99 2.02 19.82
CA TYR A 122 -29.76 2.89 20.98
C TYR A 122 -29.33 2.04 22.17
N GLN A 123 -28.17 2.34 22.75
CA GLN A 123 -27.69 1.71 23.96
C GLN A 123 -27.87 2.65 25.15
N PRO A 124 -28.73 2.31 26.13
CA PRO A 124 -28.97 3.18 27.27
C PRO A 124 -27.75 3.28 28.18
N GLN A 125 -27.47 4.48 28.68
CA GLN A 125 -26.44 4.75 29.68
C GLN A 125 -27.12 5.02 31.02
N ILE A 126 -26.78 4.21 32.02
CA ILE A 126 -27.42 4.20 33.34
C ILE A 126 -26.45 4.78 34.39
N SER A 127 -26.94 5.66 35.24
CA SER A 127 -26.22 6.15 36.41
C SER A 127 -26.01 5.02 37.42
N MET A 128 -24.76 4.72 37.75
CA MET A 128 -24.45 3.71 38.77
C MET A 128 -24.84 4.16 40.18
N ALA A 129 -24.87 5.47 40.44
CA ALA A 129 -25.23 6.02 41.74
C ALA A 129 -26.74 6.04 42.00
N THR A 130 -27.54 6.27 40.94
CA THR A 130 -29.00 6.46 41.08
C THR A 130 -29.83 5.36 40.41
N GLY A 131 -29.23 4.50 39.58
CA GLY A 131 -29.92 3.48 38.80
C GLY A 131 -30.80 4.04 37.67
N GLN A 132 -30.80 5.36 37.46
CA GLN A 132 -31.65 6.01 36.45
C GLN A 132 -30.94 6.12 35.09
N MET A 133 -31.73 6.08 34.02
CA MET A 133 -31.24 6.36 32.67
C MET A 133 -30.84 7.83 32.55
N ILE A 134 -29.62 8.08 32.06
CA ILE A 134 -29.09 9.42 31.83
C ILE A 134 -29.32 9.82 30.37
N CYS A 135 -28.93 8.94 29.45
CA CYS A 135 -29.01 9.15 28.01
C CYS A 135 -28.95 7.79 27.28
N ALA A 136 -28.88 7.83 25.94
CA ALA A 136 -28.59 6.67 25.13
C ALA A 136 -27.57 7.00 24.04
N GLU A 137 -26.64 6.08 23.79
CA GLU A 137 -25.69 6.15 22.68
C GLU A 137 -26.35 5.68 21.39
N ALA A 138 -26.27 6.48 20.34
CA ALA A 138 -26.77 6.14 19.01
C ALA A 138 -25.70 5.36 18.24
N LEU A 139 -26.00 4.12 17.88
CA LEU A 139 -25.08 3.19 17.26
C LEU A 139 -25.58 2.80 15.87
N ILE A 140 -24.86 3.23 14.83
CA ILE A 140 -25.21 2.90 13.45
C ILE A 140 -25.09 1.39 13.18
N ARG A 141 -26.01 0.87 12.37
CA ARG A 141 -26.06 -0.52 11.92
C ARG A 141 -26.29 -0.55 10.43
N TRP A 142 -25.60 -1.46 9.76
CA TRP A 142 -25.76 -1.68 8.34
C TRP A 142 -25.98 -3.16 8.06
N ASN A 143 -27.10 -3.45 7.40
CA ASN A 143 -27.38 -4.77 6.86
C ASN A 143 -27.50 -4.65 5.35
N ASP A 144 -26.47 -5.12 4.65
CA ASP A 144 -26.46 -5.16 3.20
C ASP A 144 -27.17 -6.45 2.70
N PRO A 145 -27.95 -6.39 1.61
CA PRO A 145 -28.64 -7.56 1.07
C PRO A 145 -27.71 -8.71 0.63
N GLU A 146 -26.50 -8.39 0.17
CA GLU A 146 -25.55 -9.38 -0.35
C GLU A 146 -24.46 -9.72 0.67
N LEU A 147 -23.97 -8.72 1.41
CA LEU A 147 -22.88 -8.88 2.38
C LEU A 147 -23.38 -9.21 3.81
N GLY A 148 -24.68 -9.08 4.07
CA GLY A 148 -25.29 -9.32 5.37
C GLY A 148 -25.01 -8.19 6.39
N GLN A 149 -24.92 -8.56 7.67
CA GLN A 149 -24.65 -7.59 8.74
C GLN A 149 -23.18 -7.17 8.72
N ILE A 150 -22.94 -5.87 8.52
CA ILE A 150 -21.59 -5.30 8.46
C ILE A 150 -21.32 -4.52 9.75
N SER A 151 -20.20 -4.84 10.40
CA SER A 151 -19.75 -4.15 11.61
C SER A 151 -19.39 -2.68 11.32
N PRO A 152 -19.79 -1.72 12.17
CA PRO A 152 -19.38 -0.31 12.07
C PRO A 152 -17.87 -0.10 11.94
N ALA A 153 -17.06 -0.93 12.61
CA ALA A 153 -15.61 -0.83 12.55
C ALA A 153 -15.02 -1.13 11.15
N VAL A 154 -15.80 -1.75 10.26
CA VAL A 154 -15.34 -2.09 8.90
C VAL A 154 -15.55 -0.93 7.93
N PHE A 155 -16.55 -0.06 8.16
CA PHE A 155 -16.95 0.96 7.16
C PHE A 155 -16.83 2.42 7.63
N ILE A 156 -16.45 2.69 8.88
CA ILE A 156 -16.27 4.05 9.44
C ILE A 156 -14.80 4.56 9.50
N PRO A 157 -13.77 3.83 9.04
CA PRO A 157 -12.37 3.98 9.49
C PRO A 157 -11.81 5.39 9.62
#